data_AF-A0AAW0HIH2-F1
#
_entry.id   AF-A0AAW0HIH2-F1
#
_cell.length_a   1.000
_cell.length_b   1.000
_cell.length_c   1.000
_cell.angle_alpha   90.00
_cell.angle_beta   90.00
_cell.angle_gamma   90.00
#
_symmetry.space_group_name_H-M   'P 1'
#
loop_
_entity.id
_entity.type
_entity.pdbx_description
1 polymer ?
#
loop_
_entity_poly.entity_id
_entity_poly.type
_entity_poly.pdbx_seq_one_letter_code
_entity_poly.pdbx_strand_id
1 'polypeptide(L)' 'MTPLGSYGVIAMGLPRVSPYITGAAKIAGKVIPELHMKLTGMAFYVPTPNVYVVDPTCSLEKAAKYDDIKKVVK' A
#
# COMPACT_ATOMS: atom_id res chain seq x y z
N MET A 1 5.08 18.41 -4.72
CA MET A 1 4.99 17.66 -3.46
C MET A 1 4.71 16.21 -3.84
N THR A 2 5.76 15.47 -4.19
CA THR A 2 5.66 14.10 -4.68
C THR A 2 5.33 13.15 -3.52
N PRO A 3 4.39 12.21 -3.69
CA PRO A 3 4.16 11.18 -2.67
C PRO A 3 5.45 10.39 -2.47
N LEU A 4 5.87 10.20 -1.22
CA LEU A 4 7.06 9.42 -0.88
C LEU A 4 6.83 7.91 -1.04
N GLY A 5 5.58 7.47 -1.15
CA GLY A 5 5.25 6.10 -1.46
C GLY A 5 3.83 5.94 -2.00
N SER A 6 3.65 4.91 -2.81
CA SER A 6 2.37 4.42 -3.30
C SER A 6 2.06 3.05 -2.70
N TYR A 7 0.83 2.89 -2.23
CA TYR A 7 0.34 1.64 -1.68
C TYR A 7 -0.72 1.05 -2.61
N GLY A 8 -0.38 -0.03 -3.29
CA GLY A 8 -1.31 -0.83 -4.08
C GLY A 8 -2.08 -1.78 -3.18
N VAL A 9 -3.40 -1.77 -3.25
CA VAL A 9 -4.25 -2.76 -2.58
C VAL A 9 -4.95 -3.60 -3.63
N ILE A 10 -4.77 -4.90 -3.55
CA ILE A 10 -5.54 -5.85 -4.35
C ILE A 10 -6.65 -6.34 -3.44
N ALA A 11 -7.88 -5.95 -3.76
CA ALA A 11 -9.07 -6.23 -2.97
C ALA A 11 -9.98 -7.24 -3.67
N MET A 12 -10.63 -8.08 -2.87
CA MET A 12 -11.63 -9.02 -3.34
C MET A 12 -12.88 -8.30 -3.86
N GLY A 13 -13.37 -8.72 -5.02
CA GLY A 13 -14.69 -8.33 -5.53
C GLY A 13 -14.73 -8.20 -7.04
N LEU A 14 -15.95 -8.31 -7.57
CA LEU A 14 -16.34 -8.17 -8.98
C LEU A 14 -15.71 -9.18 -9.97
N PRO A 15 -16.49 -9.60 -10.99
CA PRO A 15 -16.03 -10.53 -12.03
C PRO A 15 -15.03 -9.90 -13.01
N ARG A 16 -14.71 -8.61 -12.87
CA ARG A 16 -13.82 -7.86 -13.76
C ARG A 16 -12.87 -7.00 -12.97
N VAL A 17 -11.64 -6.90 -13.46
CA VAL A 17 -10.63 -5.99 -12.90
C VAL A 17 -11.05 -4.56 -13.17
N SER A 18 -11.29 -3.79 -12.11
CA SER A 18 -11.62 -2.38 -12.20
C SER A 18 -10.81 -1.58 -11.17
N PRO A 19 -10.28 -0.40 -11.58
CA PRO A 19 -9.55 0.51 -10.71
C PRO A 19 -10.47 1.26 -9.75
N TYR A 20 -10.08 1.39 -8.49
CA TYR A 20 -10.78 2.19 -7.47
C TYR A 20 -9.81 2.96 -6.58
N ILE A 21 -10.29 4.06 -6.02
CA ILE A 21 -9.56 4.83 -5.03
C ILE A 21 -9.81 4.20 -3.66
N THR A 22 -8.74 3.98 -2.88
CA THR A 22 -8.83 3.40 -1.53
C THR A 22 -8.49 4.41 -0.44
N GLY A 23 -9.24 4.36 0.67
CA GLY A 23 -8.99 5.19 1.86
C GLY A 23 -7.86 4.67 2.76
N ALA A 24 -7.28 3.51 2.47
CA ALA A 24 -6.27 2.86 3.34
C ALA A 24 -5.06 3.76 3.61
N ALA A 25 -4.53 4.43 2.59
CA ALA A 25 -3.39 5.33 2.74
C ALA A 25 -3.71 6.56 3.64
N LYS A 26 -4.95 7.06 3.57
CA LYS A 26 -5.41 8.18 4.40
C LYS A 26 -5.58 7.77 5.86
N ILE A 27 -6.03 6.54 6.12
CA ILE A 27 -6.17 5.99 7.47
C ILE A 27 -4.79 5.70 8.07
N ALA A 28 -3.86 5.16 7.29
CA ALA A 28 -2.48 4.96 7.72
C ALA A 28 -1.84 6.27 8.22
N GLY A 29 -2.07 7.39 7.53
CA GLY A 29 -1.62 8.71 7.97
C GLY A 29 -2.31 9.24 9.24
N LYS A 30 -3.47 8.71 9.64
CA LYS A 30 -4.10 9.02 10.93
C LYS A 30 -3.53 8.17 12.07
N VAL A 31 -3.19 6.91 11.79
CA VAL A 31 -2.62 5.99 12.79
C VAL A 31 -1.14 6.30 13.04
N ILE A 32 -0.42 6.70 11.99
CA ILE A 32 1.00 7.05 12.02
C ILE A 32 1.12 8.50 11.50
N PRO A 33 1.14 9.51 12.41
CA PRO A 33 1.05 10.92 12.03
C PRO A 33 2.24 11.40 11.20
N GLU A 34 3.41 10.78 11.33
CA GLU A 34 4.62 11.03 10.52
C GLU A 34 4.50 10.60 9.05
N LEU A 35 3.52 9.75 8.73
CA LEU A 35 3.16 9.30 7.38
C LEU A 35 1.96 10.07 6.80
N HIS A 36 1.41 11.04 7.53
CA HIS A 36 0.29 11.86 7.07
C HIS A 36 0.65 12.62 5.79
N MET A 37 -0.21 12.47 4.77
CA MET A 37 -0.03 13.04 3.42
C MET A 37 1.20 12.55 2.62
N LYS A 38 1.98 11.60 3.13
CA LYS A 38 3.13 11.03 2.41
C LYS A 38 2.78 9.81 1.55
N LEU A 39 1.69 9.12 1.90
CA LEU A 39 1.23 7.90 1.25
C LEU A 39 -0.04 8.18 0.45
N THR A 40 -0.06 7.70 -0.79
CA THR A 40 -1.26 7.59 -1.62
C THR A 40 -1.47 6.13 -2.00
N GLY A 41 -2.68 5.74 -2.40
CA GLY A 41 -2.95 4.36 -2.74
C GLY A 41 -4.10 4.18 -3.70
N MET A 42 -4.02 3.11 -4.48
CA MET A 42 -5.02 2.69 -5.45
C MET A 42 -5.37 1.22 -5.20
N ALA A 43 -6.63 0.87 -5.42
CA ALA A 43 -7.10 -0.50 -5.27
C ALA A 43 -7.56 -1.11 -6.58
N PHE A 44 -7.31 -2.39 -6.73
CA PHE A 44 -7.81 -3.21 -7.85
C PHE A 44 -8.66 -4.34 -7.32
N TYR A 45 -9.82 -4.51 -7.95
CA TYR A 45 -10.69 -5.64 -7.69
C TYR A 45 -10.28 -6.83 -8.56
N VAL A 46 -10.17 -8.02 -7.98
CA VAL A 46 -9.88 -9.27 -8.72
C VAL A 46 -10.85 -10.37 -8.33
N PRO A 47 -11.18 -11.27 -9.27
CA PRO A 47 -12.13 -12.36 -9.06
C PRO A 47 -11.47 -13.53 -8.30
N THR A 48 -10.97 -13.27 -7.09
CA THR A 48 -10.38 -14.26 -6.19
C THR A 48 -11.12 -14.29 -4.85
N PRO A 49 -11.45 -15.47 -4.31
CA PRO A 49 -12.15 -15.57 -3.03
C PRO A 49 -11.22 -15.21 -1.86
N ASN A 50 -11.68 -14.29 -1.01
CA ASN A 50 -11.23 -14.03 0.36
C ASN A 50 -9.75 -13.69 0.62
N VAL A 51 -9.00 -13.29 -0.41
CA VAL A 51 -7.60 -12.87 -0.27
C VAL A 51 -7.43 -11.40 -0.61
N TYR A 52 -6.59 -10.73 0.16
CA TYR A 52 -6.17 -9.35 -0.06
C TYR A 52 -4.65 -9.34 -0.14
N VAL A 53 -4.09 -8.62 -1.12
CA VAL A 53 -2.65 -8.44 -1.25
C VAL A 53 -2.34 -6.96 -1.18
N VAL A 54 -1.27 -6.65 -0.47
CA VAL A 54 -0.78 -5.31 -0.25
C VAL A 54 0.58 -5.20 -0.92
N ASP A 55 0.72 -4.22 -1.82
CA ASP A 55 1.98 -3.89 -2.49
C ASP A 55 2.42 -2.47 -2.06
N PRO A 56 3.26 -2.35 -1.02
CA PRO A 56 3.78 -1.08 -0.58
C PRO A 56 5.06 -0.74 -1.34
N THR A 57 5.02 0.32 -2.15
CA THR A 57 6.20 0.91 -2.78
C THR A 57 6.51 2.24 -2.09
N CYS A 58 7.65 2.37 -1.44
CA CYS A 58 8.06 3.61 -0.77
C CYS A 58 9.53 3.94 -0.98
N SER A 59 9.85 5.22 -1.00
CA SER A 59 11.21 5.73 -0.97
C SER A 59 11.66 5.84 0.48
N LEU A 60 12.72 5.10 0.82
CA LEU A 60 13.33 5.13 2.14
C LEU A 60 14.34 6.28 2.24
N GLU A 61 14.38 6.96 3.40
CA GLU A 61 15.38 8.00 3.66
C GLU A 61 16.79 7.42 3.91
N LYS A 62 16.86 6.18 4.40
CA LYS A 62 18.11 5.45 4.64
C LYS A 62 18.21 4.27 3.69
N ALA A 63 19.40 4.07 3.12
CA ALA A 63 19.68 2.88 2.32
C ALA A 63 19.56 1.63 3.21
N ALA A 64 18.71 0.69 2.81
CA ALA A 64 18.53 -0.60 3.47
C ALA A 64 18.69 -1.72 2.44
N LYS A 65 19.29 -2.85 2.84
CA LYS A 65 19.34 -4.04 1.98
C LYS A 65 18.04 -4.82 2.13
N TYR A 66 17.67 -5.54 1.07
CA TYR A 66 16.48 -6.38 1.05
C TYR A 66 16.44 -7.40 2.21
N ASP A 67 17.59 -7.97 2.57
CA ASP A 67 17.69 -8.94 3.68
C ASP A 67 17.37 -8.32 5.05
N ASP A 68 17.77 -7.07 5.27
CA ASP A 68 17.47 -6.34 6.52
C ASP A 68 15.98 -6.02 6.61
N ILE A 69 15.36 -5.58 5.51
CA ILE A 69 13.92 -5.33 5.44
C ILE A 69 13.14 -6.62 5.70
N LYS A 70 13.55 -7.73 5.06
CA LYS A 70 12.89 -9.03 5.21
C LYS A 70 12.94 -9.56 6.64
N LYS A 71 14.02 -9.30 7.39
CA LYS A 71 14.12 -9.69 8.81
C LYS A 71 13.16 -8.93 9.71
N VAL A 72 12.95 -7.64 9.44
CA VAL A 72 12.06 -6.79 10.26
C VAL A 72 10.58 -7.07 9.98
N VAL A 73 10.25 -7.49 8.75
CA VAL A 73 8.86 -7.78 8.34
C VAL A 73 8.41 -9.21 8.73
N LYS A 74 9.34 -10.11 9.06
CA LYS A 74 9.07 -11.51 9.40
C LYS A 74 8.57 -11.65 10.84
#